data_AF-A0A9E4XJ06-F1
#
_entry.id   AF-A0A9E4XJ06-F1
#
_cell.length_a   1.000
_cell.length_b   1.000
_cell.length_c   1.000
_cell.angle_alpha   90.00
_cell.angle_beta   90.00
_cell.angle_gamma   90.00
#
_symmetry.space_group_name_H-M   'P 1'
#
loop_
_entity.id
_entity.type
_entity.pdbx_description
1 polymer ?
#
loop_
_entity_poly.entity_id
_entity_poly.type
_entity_poly.pdbx_seq_one_letter_code
_entity_poly.pdbx_strand_id
1 'polypeptide(L)'
;MQESIKIDDESSGTEPRSPDPSKAQSLPKARQYQRIKLTMSLISMGLNIVVPLAFLLAGGSEAIRNLAEGWTSTSGLIVVLYLLVAGAGLQAIEFPFEVYSGFVVEKRFGLSKLSLSGWLWDWLKGTLIQTVLLVAVISGIYWLLRSQPDLWWLWAAVGATLLIVALAALLPVLILPLFYKFEPIPDGELKDRLFA
;
A
#
# COMPACT_ATOMS: atom_id res chain seq x y z
N MET A 1 10.41 2.20 70.36
CA MET A 1 10.01 2.72 69.05
C MET A 1 11.09 2.33 68.04
N GLN A 2 11.03 1.12 67.52
CA GLN A 2 11.81 0.65 66.36
C GLN A 2 10.91 -0.39 65.66
N GLU A 3 10.30 0.04 64.56
CA GLU A 3 9.44 -0.78 63.71
C GLU A 3 10.32 -1.30 62.58
N SER A 4 10.62 -2.60 62.63
CA SER A 4 11.42 -3.29 61.62
C SER A 4 10.65 -3.32 60.31
N ILE A 5 11.08 -2.52 59.34
CA ILE A 5 10.63 -2.58 57.95
C ILE A 5 11.01 -3.96 57.42
N LYS A 6 10.00 -4.82 57.28
CA LYS A 6 10.08 -6.08 56.56
C LYS A 6 10.13 -5.73 55.07
N ILE A 7 11.32 -5.78 54.50
CA ILE A 7 11.50 -5.74 53.05
C ILE A 7 10.99 -7.10 52.55
N ASP A 8 9.81 -7.11 51.94
CA ASP A 8 9.32 -8.27 51.22
C ASP A 8 10.24 -8.48 50.00
N ASP A 9 10.93 -9.61 50.04
CA ASP A 9 11.83 -10.11 49.02
C ASP A 9 11.04 -10.42 47.74
N GLU A 10 11.00 -9.47 46.82
CA GLU A 10 10.38 -9.58 45.50
C GLU A 10 11.25 -10.43 44.53
N SER A 11 11.93 -11.47 45.03
CA SER A 11 12.72 -12.41 44.20
C SER A 11 11.93 -13.66 43.77
N SER A 12 10.60 -13.71 43.96
CA SER A 12 9.80 -14.84 43.49
C SER A 12 9.32 -14.62 42.06
N GLY A 13 10.06 -15.16 41.08
CA GLY A 13 9.46 -15.55 39.79
C GLY A 13 10.10 -15.00 38.52
N THR A 14 11.42 -15.05 38.36
CA THR A 14 12.02 -15.13 37.02
C THR A 14 12.24 -16.59 36.61
N GLU A 15 11.19 -17.41 36.69
CA GLU A 15 11.20 -18.61 35.85
C GLU A 15 11.12 -18.11 34.39
N PRO A 16 12.04 -18.51 33.50
CA PRO A 16 11.88 -18.25 32.08
C PRO A 16 10.58 -18.93 31.68
N ARG A 17 9.53 -18.12 31.44
CA ARG A 17 8.19 -18.58 31.05
C ARG A 17 8.37 -19.64 29.96
N SER A 18 8.20 -20.91 30.33
CA SER A 18 8.44 -22.03 29.43
C SER A 18 7.65 -21.76 28.15
N PRO A 19 8.29 -21.81 26.96
CA PRO A 19 7.62 -21.43 25.72
C PRO A 19 6.35 -22.24 25.59
N ASP A 20 5.21 -21.55 25.56
CA ASP A 20 3.91 -22.15 25.31
C ASP A 20 4.04 -23.12 24.11
N PRO A 21 3.77 -24.43 24.28
CA PRO A 21 3.99 -25.42 23.23
C PRO A 21 3.18 -25.12 21.95
N SER A 22 2.08 -24.37 22.06
CA SER A 22 1.34 -23.85 20.90
C SER A 22 2.16 -22.78 20.14
N LYS A 23 2.88 -21.91 20.84
CA LYS A 23 3.78 -20.90 20.25
C LYS A 23 5.01 -21.55 19.65
N ALA A 24 5.58 -22.59 20.29
CA ALA A 24 6.76 -23.30 19.80
C ALA A 24 6.56 -23.90 18.39
N GLN A 25 5.36 -24.43 18.09
CA GLN A 25 5.02 -24.95 16.75
C GLN A 25 4.68 -23.84 15.74
N SER A 26 4.21 -22.68 16.20
CA SER A 26 3.89 -21.52 15.33
C SER A 26 5.12 -20.75 14.86
N LEU A 27 6.20 -20.73 15.65
CA LEU A 27 7.42 -19.95 15.38
C LEU A 27 8.13 -20.35 14.07
N PRO A 28 8.33 -21.65 13.73
CA PRO A 28 8.95 -22.04 12.47
C PRO A 28 8.14 -21.62 11.24
N LYS A 29 6.81 -21.76 11.29
CA LYS A 29 5.91 -21.33 10.20
C LYS A 29 5.94 -19.81 10.02
N ALA A 30 5.90 -19.06 11.12
CA ALA A 30 6.03 -17.60 11.09
C ALA A 30 7.37 -17.16 10.48
N ARG A 31 8.49 -17.81 10.87
CA ARG A 31 9.81 -17.52 10.29
C ARG A 31 9.88 -17.84 8.80
N GLN A 32 9.27 -18.92 8.35
CA GLN A 32 9.22 -19.28 6.92
C GLN A 32 8.42 -18.26 6.12
N TYR A 33 7.24 -17.86 6.61
CA TYR A 33 6.43 -16.80 6.00
C TYR A 33 7.22 -15.50 5.88
N GLN A 34 7.85 -15.06 6.98
CA GLN A 34 8.64 -13.84 7.02
C GLN A 34 9.83 -13.90 6.05
N ARG A 35 10.55 -15.02 5.96
CA ARG A 35 11.63 -15.18 4.98
C ARG A 35 11.14 -15.05 3.55
N ILE A 36 10.03 -15.70 3.19
CA ILE A 36 9.46 -15.61 1.84
C ILE A 36 9.08 -14.15 1.53
N LYS A 37 8.39 -13.48 2.46
CA LYS A 37 7.99 -12.08 2.28
C LYS A 37 9.18 -11.14 2.15
N LEU A 38 10.21 -11.30 2.97
CA LEU A 38 11.43 -10.51 2.90
C LEU A 38 12.17 -10.72 1.57
N THR A 39 12.36 -11.97 1.15
CA THR A 39 13.01 -12.27 -0.13
C THR A 39 12.23 -11.65 -1.29
N MET A 40 10.90 -11.77 -1.31
CA MET A 40 10.09 -11.14 -2.36
C MET A 40 10.15 -9.62 -2.30
N SER A 41 10.11 -9.02 -1.11
CA SER A 41 10.25 -7.57 -0.95
C SER A 41 11.57 -7.04 -1.47
N LEU A 42 12.67 -7.77 -1.25
CA LEU A 42 14.00 -7.39 -1.75
C LEU A 42 14.08 -7.51 -3.28
N ILE A 43 13.51 -8.59 -3.85
CA ILE A 43 13.45 -8.78 -5.30
C ILE A 43 12.61 -7.67 -5.94
N SER A 44 11.40 -7.42 -5.42
CA SER A 44 10.51 -6.36 -5.91
C SER A 44 11.16 -4.98 -5.82
N MET A 45 11.86 -4.67 -4.71
CA MET A 45 12.61 -3.42 -4.58
C MET A 45 13.71 -3.29 -5.64
N GLY A 46 14.47 -4.36 -5.89
CA GLY A 46 15.48 -4.38 -6.94
C GLY A 46 14.86 -4.15 -8.33
N LEU A 47 13.77 -4.85 -8.65
CA LEU A 47 13.06 -4.69 -9.92
C LEU A 47 12.50 -3.28 -10.10
N ASN A 48 11.94 -2.68 -9.06
CA ASN A 48 11.42 -1.31 -9.07
C ASN A 48 12.47 -0.23 -9.35
N ILE A 49 13.76 -0.56 -9.25
CA ILE A 49 14.86 0.33 -9.61
C ILE A 49 15.42 -0.07 -10.97
N VAL A 50 15.76 -1.35 -11.15
CA VAL A 50 16.45 -1.86 -12.34
C VAL A 50 15.57 -1.76 -13.57
N VAL A 51 14.28 -2.08 -13.48
CA VAL A 51 13.38 -2.08 -14.64
C VAL A 51 13.16 -0.67 -15.18
N PRO A 52 12.75 0.34 -14.38
CA PRO A 52 12.64 1.71 -14.89
C PRO A 52 13.96 2.24 -15.41
N LEU A 53 15.09 1.95 -14.75
CA LEU A 53 16.40 2.42 -15.19
C LEU A 53 16.82 1.80 -16.52
N ALA A 54 16.70 0.48 -16.68
CA ALA A 54 16.99 -0.21 -17.94
C ALA A 54 16.06 0.29 -19.06
N PHE A 55 14.78 0.51 -18.75
CA PHE A 55 13.80 1.06 -19.69
C PHE A 55 14.18 2.48 -20.14
N LEU A 56 14.61 3.35 -19.23
CA LEU A 56 15.09 4.69 -19.54
C LEU A 56 16.35 4.65 -20.42
N LEU A 57 17.35 3.82 -20.05
CA LEU A 57 18.60 3.69 -20.80
C LEU A 57 18.40 3.08 -22.19
N ALA A 58 17.40 2.21 -22.36
CA ALA A 58 17.02 1.64 -23.65
C ALA A 58 16.22 2.62 -24.54
N GLY A 59 15.92 3.84 -24.08
CA GLY A 59 15.12 4.82 -24.81
C GLY A 59 13.62 4.54 -24.79
N GLY A 60 13.13 3.71 -23.86
CA GLY A 60 11.72 3.36 -23.76
C GLY A 60 10.81 4.56 -23.49
N SER A 61 11.30 5.57 -22.76
CA SER A 61 10.54 6.81 -22.52
C SER A 61 10.24 7.57 -23.81
N GLU A 62 11.25 7.69 -24.69
CA GLU A 62 11.06 8.31 -26.01
C GLU A 62 10.10 7.49 -26.88
N ALA A 63 10.15 6.16 -26.81
CA ALA A 63 9.21 5.31 -27.54
C ALA A 63 7.76 5.56 -27.12
N ILE A 64 7.48 5.67 -25.81
CA ILE A 64 6.13 5.99 -25.30
C ILE A 64 5.73 7.42 -25.68
N ARG A 65 6.65 8.37 -25.58
CA ARG A 65 6.42 9.77 -25.95
C ARG A 65 6.03 9.89 -27.43
N ASN A 66 6.80 9.27 -28.32
CA ASN A 66 6.54 9.25 -29.77
C ASN A 66 5.23 8.54 -30.09
N LEU A 67 4.92 7.44 -29.39
CA LEU A 67 3.64 6.77 -29.51
C LEU A 67 2.50 7.73 -29.13
N ALA A 68 2.59 8.42 -27.99
CA ALA A 68 1.57 9.37 -27.56
C ALA A 68 1.41 10.56 -28.53
N GLU A 69 2.51 11.11 -29.03
CA GLU A 69 2.51 12.20 -30.04
C GLU A 69 1.91 11.75 -31.38
N GLY A 70 2.00 10.46 -31.73
CA GLY A 70 1.34 9.89 -32.91
C GLY A 70 -0.20 9.86 -32.82
N TRP A 71 -0.77 9.90 -31.61
CA TRP A 71 -2.22 9.84 -31.39
C TRP A 71 -2.84 11.21 -31.10
N THR A 72 -2.08 12.13 -30.48
CA THR A 72 -2.59 13.45 -30.11
C THR A 72 -1.48 14.50 -30.09
N SER A 73 -1.81 15.71 -30.55
CA SER A 73 -0.92 16.87 -30.46
C SER A 73 -1.14 17.69 -29.19
N THR A 74 -2.17 17.37 -28.40
CA THR A 74 -2.50 18.12 -27.19
C THR A 74 -1.56 17.74 -26.06
N SER A 75 -0.72 18.67 -25.63
CA SER A 75 0.34 18.40 -24.66
C SER A 75 -0.14 17.97 -23.26
N GLY A 76 -1.43 18.12 -22.93
CA GLY A 76 -2.01 17.52 -21.71
C GLY A 76 -2.34 16.04 -21.89
N LEU A 77 -2.94 15.67 -23.02
CA LEU A 77 -3.29 14.28 -23.33
C LEU A 77 -2.05 13.41 -23.55
N ILE A 78 -0.97 13.98 -24.10
CA ILE A 78 0.31 13.27 -24.22
C ILE A 78 0.81 12.81 -22.85
N VAL A 79 0.74 13.67 -21.82
CA VAL A 79 1.17 13.33 -20.46
C VAL A 79 0.29 12.23 -19.88
N VAL A 80 -1.03 12.31 -20.07
CA VAL A 80 -1.96 11.27 -19.60
C VAL A 80 -1.67 9.93 -20.27
N LEU A 81 -1.54 9.90 -21.59
CA LEU A 81 -1.21 8.68 -22.34
C LEU A 81 0.14 8.11 -21.91
N TYR A 82 1.15 8.97 -21.73
CA TYR A 82 2.45 8.55 -21.24
C TYR A 82 2.33 7.85 -19.88
N LEU A 83 1.64 8.46 -18.92
CA LEU A 83 1.44 7.89 -17.58
C LEU A 83 0.68 6.56 -17.62
N LEU A 84 -0.37 6.46 -18.46
CA LEU A 84 -1.15 5.24 -18.58
C LEU A 84 -0.34 4.10 -19.20
N VAL A 85 0.42 4.37 -20.27
CA VAL A 85 1.22 3.34 -20.94
C VAL A 85 2.42 2.93 -20.09
N ALA A 86 3.16 3.89 -19.53
CA ALA A 86 4.30 3.61 -18.65
C ALA A 86 3.84 2.89 -17.37
N GLY A 87 2.77 3.38 -16.75
CA GLY A 87 2.18 2.77 -15.55
C GLY A 87 1.67 1.36 -15.81
N ALA A 88 0.95 1.13 -16.91
CA ALA A 88 0.49 -0.21 -17.28
C ALA A 88 1.65 -1.16 -17.57
N GLY A 89 2.72 -0.67 -18.20
CA GLY A 89 3.94 -1.46 -18.45
C GLY A 89 4.62 -1.90 -17.15
N LEU A 90 4.80 -1.00 -16.19
CA LEU A 90 5.35 -1.31 -14.87
C LEU A 90 4.44 -2.27 -14.11
N GLN A 91 3.14 -1.98 -14.07
CA GLN A 91 2.17 -2.83 -13.39
C GLN A 91 2.14 -4.25 -13.97
N ALA A 92 2.28 -4.41 -15.29
CA ALA A 92 2.34 -5.73 -15.92
C ALA A 92 3.56 -6.55 -15.47
N ILE A 93 4.68 -5.89 -15.15
CA ILE A 93 5.89 -6.54 -14.66
C ILE A 93 5.76 -6.87 -13.17
N GLU A 94 5.13 -6.00 -12.38
CA GLU A 94 4.92 -6.19 -10.94
C GLU A 94 3.81 -7.19 -10.62
N PHE A 95 2.78 -7.28 -11.47
CA PHE A 95 1.56 -8.05 -11.23
C PHE A 95 1.81 -9.54 -10.88
N PRO A 96 2.70 -10.29 -11.56
CA PRO A 96 2.99 -11.67 -11.18
C PRO A 96 3.55 -11.79 -9.74
N PHE A 97 4.36 -10.82 -9.31
CA PHE A 97 4.92 -10.78 -7.96
C PHE A 97 3.84 -10.43 -6.93
N GLU A 98 2.94 -9.51 -7.26
CA GLU A 98 1.80 -9.15 -6.41
C GLU A 98 0.84 -10.33 -6.24
N VAL A 99 0.53 -11.07 -7.31
CA VAL A 99 -0.29 -12.30 -7.24
C VAL A 99 0.39 -13.34 -6.36
N TYR A 100 1.69 -13.58 -6.57
CA TYR A 100 2.41 -14.58 -5.80
C TYR A 100 2.49 -14.22 -4.31
N SER A 101 2.95 -13.01 -3.99
CA SER A 101 3.14 -12.56 -2.62
C SER A 101 1.81 -12.28 -1.90
N GLY A 102 0.86 -11.64 -2.58
CA GLY A 102 -0.39 -11.17 -2.02
C GLY A 102 -1.51 -12.20 -2.00
N PHE A 103 -1.52 -13.16 -2.92
CA PHE A 103 -2.55 -14.21 -2.95
C PHE A 103 -1.96 -15.60 -2.63
N VAL A 104 -0.98 -16.07 -3.39
CA VAL A 104 -0.49 -17.46 -3.29
C VAL A 104 0.16 -17.72 -1.92
N VAL A 105 1.06 -16.85 -1.49
CA VAL A 105 1.72 -16.98 -0.18
C VAL A 105 0.70 -16.83 0.96
N GLU A 106 -0.15 -15.81 0.92
CA GLU A 106 -1.17 -15.61 1.97
C GLU A 106 -2.13 -16.80 2.10
N LYS A 107 -2.56 -17.39 0.98
CA LYS A 107 -3.38 -18.60 0.96
C LYS A 107 -2.64 -19.80 1.52
N ARG A 108 -1.38 -19.99 1.14
CA ARG A 108 -0.55 -21.12 1.59
C ARG A 108 -0.38 -21.14 3.11
N PHE A 109 -0.28 -19.98 3.73
CA PHE A 109 -0.16 -19.83 5.19
C PHE A 109 -1.51 -19.72 5.90
N GLY A 110 -2.64 -19.79 5.18
CA GLY A 110 -3.98 -19.71 5.77
C GLY A 110 -4.37 -18.31 6.27
N LEU A 111 -3.64 -17.28 5.85
CA LEU A 111 -3.83 -15.89 6.29
C LEU A 111 -4.90 -15.17 5.46
N SER A 112 -5.21 -15.65 4.26
CA SER A 112 -6.27 -15.10 3.40
C SER A 112 -7.44 -16.05 3.20
N LYS A 113 -8.65 -15.55 3.47
CA LYS A 113 -9.91 -16.22 3.14
C LYS A 113 -10.44 -15.85 1.75
N LEU A 114 -9.90 -14.81 1.12
CA LEU A 114 -10.38 -14.25 -0.13
C LEU A 114 -10.29 -15.25 -1.30
N SER A 115 -11.24 -15.27 -2.23
CA SER A 115 -11.10 -16.03 -3.47
C SER A 115 -10.12 -15.33 -4.42
N LEU A 116 -9.63 -16.03 -5.45
CA LEU A 116 -8.78 -15.40 -6.48
C LEU A 116 -9.52 -14.26 -7.19
N SER A 117 -10.81 -14.45 -7.50
CA SER A 117 -11.65 -13.43 -8.11
C SER A 117 -11.86 -12.22 -7.20
N GLY A 118 -12.06 -12.43 -5.89
CA GLY A 118 -12.18 -11.35 -4.92
C GLY A 118 -10.88 -10.55 -4.81
N TRP A 119 -9.74 -11.26 -4.73
CA TRP A 119 -8.43 -10.64 -4.69
C TRP A 119 -8.15 -9.79 -5.93
N LEU A 120 -8.47 -10.32 -7.12
CA LEU A 120 -8.25 -9.60 -8.38
C LEU A 120 -9.15 -8.37 -8.49
N TRP A 121 -10.39 -8.44 -8.02
CA TRP A 121 -11.29 -7.29 -7.97
C TRP A 121 -10.82 -6.20 -7.02
N ASP A 122 -10.33 -6.58 -5.84
CA ASP A 122 -9.78 -5.62 -4.88
C ASP A 122 -8.50 -4.98 -5.42
N TRP A 123 -7.62 -5.77 -6.03
CA TRP A 123 -6.44 -5.27 -6.73
C TRP A 123 -6.82 -4.27 -7.83
N LEU A 124 -7.75 -4.63 -8.72
CA LEU A 124 -8.16 -3.77 -9.83
C LEU A 124 -8.79 -2.45 -9.37
N LYS A 125 -9.66 -2.49 -8.36
CA LYS A 125 -10.24 -1.28 -7.75
C LYS A 125 -9.14 -0.39 -7.16
N GLY A 126 -8.20 -0.98 -6.43
CA GLY A 126 -7.05 -0.27 -5.85
C GLY A 126 -6.21 0.43 -6.91
N THR A 127 -5.78 -0.32 -7.94
CA THR A 127 -4.96 0.19 -9.04
C THR A 127 -5.67 1.28 -9.82
N LEU A 128 -6.98 1.15 -10.07
CA LEU A 128 -7.76 2.16 -10.79
C LEU A 128 -7.87 3.46 -9.99
N ILE A 129 -8.19 3.38 -8.70
CA ILE A 129 -8.26 4.55 -7.82
C ILE A 129 -6.90 5.26 -7.75
N GLN A 130 -5.82 4.51 -7.57
CA GLN A 130 -4.45 5.04 -7.54
C GLN A 130 -4.07 5.71 -8.86
N THR A 131 -4.38 5.06 -9.99
CA THR A 131 -4.08 5.59 -11.33
C THR A 131 -4.83 6.89 -11.59
N VAL A 132 -6.12 6.94 -11.29
CA VAL A 132 -6.94 8.16 -11.47
C VAL A 132 -6.37 9.30 -10.62
N LEU A 133 -6.03 9.03 -9.36
CA LEU A 133 -5.46 10.03 -8.46
C LEU A 133 -4.11 10.54 -8.98
N LEU A 134 -3.22 9.63 -9.39
CA LEU A 134 -1.91 9.97 -9.93
C LEU A 134 -2.02 10.84 -11.19
N VAL A 135 -2.86 10.42 -12.15
CA VAL A 135 -3.09 11.16 -13.39
C VAL A 135 -3.63 12.55 -13.10
N ALA A 136 -4.60 12.69 -12.19
CA ALA A 136 -5.17 13.98 -11.81
C ALA A 136 -4.12 14.91 -11.19
N VAL A 137 -3.31 14.40 -10.25
CA VAL A 137 -2.26 15.17 -9.57
C VAL A 137 -1.19 15.62 -10.57
N ILE A 138 -0.65 14.71 -11.38
CA ILE A 138 0.40 15.06 -12.34
C ILE A 138 -0.13 16.02 -13.41
N SER A 139 -1.36 15.83 -13.88
CA SER A 139 -1.99 16.76 -14.84
C SER A 139 -2.18 18.15 -14.24
N GLY A 140 -2.61 18.24 -12.97
CA GLY A 140 -2.72 19.50 -12.25
C GLY A 140 -1.37 20.20 -12.07
N ILE A 141 -0.32 19.45 -11.74
CA ILE A 141 1.05 19.97 -11.65
C ILE A 141 1.52 20.50 -13.01
N TYR A 142 1.36 19.74 -14.10
CA TYR A 142 1.73 20.19 -15.45
C TYR A 142 0.97 21.45 -15.88
N TRP A 143 -0.30 21.56 -15.49
CA TRP A 143 -1.09 22.76 -15.72
C TRP A 143 -0.53 23.96 -14.95
N LEU A 144 -0.18 23.79 -13.67
CA LEU A 144 0.45 24.83 -12.85
C LEU A 144 1.83 25.27 -13.40
N LEU A 145 2.64 24.33 -13.88
CA LEU A 145 3.93 24.63 -14.51
C LEU A 145 3.76 25.54 -15.73
N ARG A 146 2.68 25.37 -16.50
CA ARG A 146 2.40 26.20 -17.69
C ARG A 146 1.75 27.53 -17.36
N SER A 147 0.91 27.59 -16.32
CA SER A 147 0.14 28.78 -15.99
C SER A 147 0.91 29.75 -15.08
N GLN A 148 1.68 29.23 -14.12
CA GLN A 148 2.40 30.03 -13.11
C GLN A 148 3.81 29.46 -12.85
N PRO A 149 4.74 29.57 -13.81
CA PRO A 149 6.06 28.92 -13.75
C PRO A 149 6.96 29.38 -12.59
N ASP A 150 6.73 30.56 -12.02
CA ASP A 150 7.53 31.05 -10.89
C ASP A 150 6.99 30.57 -9.52
N LEU A 151 5.68 30.30 -9.44
CA LEU A 151 4.98 29.99 -8.19
C LEU A 151 4.28 28.61 -8.20
N TRP A 152 4.49 27.79 -9.23
CA TRP A 152 3.82 26.49 -9.38
C TRP A 152 4.04 25.59 -8.15
N TRP A 153 5.22 25.63 -7.55
CA TRP A 153 5.59 24.81 -6.40
C TRP A 153 4.77 25.19 -5.17
N LEU A 154 4.46 26.48 -4.99
CA LEU A 154 3.66 26.97 -3.87
C LEU A 154 2.20 26.56 -4.04
N TRP A 155 1.64 26.74 -5.24
CA TRP A 155 0.28 26.30 -5.56
C TRP A 155 0.13 24.78 -5.51
N ALA A 156 1.14 24.04 -5.97
CA ALA A 156 1.18 22.58 -5.88
C ALA A 156 1.27 22.13 -4.41
N ALA A 157 2.06 22.81 -3.57
CA ALA A 157 2.14 22.52 -2.14
C ALA A 157 0.78 22.74 -1.46
N VAL A 158 0.16 23.90 -1.67
CA VAL A 158 -1.18 24.21 -1.13
C VAL A 158 -2.22 23.19 -1.61
N GLY A 159 -2.25 22.90 -2.91
CA GLY A 159 -3.14 21.91 -3.50
C GLY A 159 -2.92 20.50 -2.95
N ALA A 160 -1.67 20.07 -2.80
CA ALA A 160 -1.31 18.78 -2.22
C ALA A 160 -1.72 18.70 -0.74
N THR A 161 -1.48 19.76 0.06
CA THR A 161 -1.93 19.80 1.46
C THR A 161 -3.45 19.66 1.56
N LEU A 162 -4.20 20.44 0.78
CA LEU A 162 -5.66 20.36 0.76
C LEU A 162 -6.14 18.98 0.31
N LEU A 163 -5.52 18.41 -0.73
CA LEU A 163 -5.84 17.07 -1.21
C LEU A 163 -5.56 16.01 -0.15
N ILE A 164 -4.43 16.05 0.54
CA ILE A 164 -4.07 15.09 1.60
C ILE A 164 -5.06 15.19 2.76
N VAL A 165 -5.39 16.40 3.20
CA VAL A 165 -6.38 16.62 4.28
C VAL A 165 -7.75 16.11 3.85
N ALA A 166 -8.18 16.41 2.62
CA ALA A 166 -9.43 15.91 2.09
C ALA A 166 -9.43 14.38 2.01
N LEU A 167 -8.38 13.76 1.48
CA LEU A 167 -8.26 12.31 1.42
C LEU A 167 -8.20 11.69 2.81
N ALA A 168 -7.57 12.30 3.80
CA ALA A 168 -7.56 11.78 5.17
C ALA A 168 -8.98 11.68 5.75
N ALA A 169 -9.84 12.66 5.45
CA ALA A 169 -11.25 12.63 5.85
C ALA A 169 -12.11 11.71 4.97
N LEU A 170 -11.84 11.65 3.67
CA LEU A 170 -12.62 10.90 2.69
C LEU A 170 -12.24 9.41 2.62
N LEU A 171 -11.01 9.04 2.97
CA LEU A 171 -10.53 7.65 2.95
C LEU A 171 -11.48 6.70 3.71
N PRO A 172 -11.83 6.95 4.99
CA PRO A 172 -12.68 6.02 5.74
C PRO A 172 -14.13 5.98 5.23
N VAL A 173 -14.64 7.08 4.67
CA VAL A 173 -16.06 7.22 4.29
C VAL A 173 -16.32 6.85 2.83
N LEU A 174 -15.36 7.08 1.94
CA LEU A 174 -15.52 6.91 0.49
C LEU A 174 -14.70 5.73 -0.04
N ILE A 175 -13.44 5.58 0.41
CA ILE A 175 -12.53 4.59 -0.16
C ILE A 175 -12.70 3.24 0.53
N LEU A 176 -12.67 3.18 1.87
CA LEU A 176 -12.80 1.90 2.59
C LEU A 176 -14.10 1.13 2.26
N PRO A 177 -15.28 1.77 2.14
CA PRO A 177 -16.51 1.02 1.82
C PRO A 177 -16.52 0.37 0.43
N LEU A 178 -15.64 0.80 -0.49
CA LEU A 178 -15.47 0.16 -1.80
C LEU A 178 -14.77 -1.21 -1.69
N PHE A 179 -14.02 -1.44 -0.61
CA PHE A 179 -13.29 -2.68 -0.35
C PHE A 179 -13.98 -3.55 0.70
N TYR A 180 -14.62 -2.94 1.70
CA TYR A 180 -15.14 -3.65 2.87
C TYR A 180 -16.61 -3.35 3.12
N LYS A 181 -17.31 -4.36 3.66
CA LYS A 181 -18.65 -4.21 4.19
C LYS A 181 -18.56 -3.79 5.65
N PHE A 182 -19.14 -2.66 5.98
CA PHE A 182 -19.29 -2.22 7.36
C PHE A 182 -20.62 -2.72 7.89
N GLU A 183 -20.57 -3.56 8.92
CA GLU A 183 -21.75 -4.04 9.65
C GLU A 183 -21.73 -3.44 11.07
N PRO A 184 -22.87 -2.96 11.58
CA PRO A 184 -22.95 -2.46 12.94
C PRO A 184 -22.66 -3.59 13.95
N ILE A 185 -22.06 -3.24 15.09
CA ILE A 185 -21.83 -4.20 16.17
C ILE A 185 -23.19 -4.75 16.63
N PRO A 186 -23.37 -6.08 16.64
CA PRO A 186 -24.60 -6.70 17.13
C PRO A 186 -24.91 -6.29 18.58
N ASP A 187 -26.18 -6.19 18.91
CA ASP A 187 -26.59 -5.93 20.29
C ASP A 187 -26.19 -7.09 21.22
N GLY A 188 -25.71 -6.77 22.42
CA GLY A 188 -25.30 -7.75 23.43
C GLY A 188 -24.13 -7.30 24.30
N GLU A 189 -23.64 -8.22 25.14
CA GLU A 189 -22.68 -7.95 26.22
C GLU A 189 -21.39 -7.25 25.73
N LEU A 190 -20.90 -7.56 24.53
CA LEU A 190 -19.72 -6.90 23.96
C LEU A 190 -19.97 -5.42 23.66
N LYS A 191 -21.15 -5.09 23.13
CA LYS A 191 -21.55 -3.72 22.84
C LYS A 191 -21.74 -2.95 24.16
N ASP A 192 -22.43 -3.56 25.12
CA ASP A 192 -22.69 -2.96 26.42
C ASP A 192 -21.37 -2.67 27.17
N ARG A 193 -20.39 -3.57 27.12
CA ARG A 193 -19.07 -3.36 27.75
C ARG A 193 -18.19 -2.31 27.07
N LEU A 194 -18.42 -2.00 25.79
CA LEU A 194 -17.66 -0.98 25.05
C LEU A 194 -18.27 0.42 25.19
N PHE A 195 -19.56 0.51 25.48
CA PHE A 195 -20.31 1.77 25.60
C PHE A 195 -20.74 2.12 27.04
N ALA A 196 -20.47 1.24 28.02
CA ALA A 196 -20.59 1.52 29.46
C ALA A 196 -19.42 2.36 29.98
#